data_AF-A0A958XZ23-F1
#
_entry.id   AF-A0A958XZ23-F1
#
_cell.length_a   1.000
_cell.length_b   1.000
_cell.length_c   1.000
_cell.angle_alpha   90.00
_cell.angle_beta   90.00
_cell.angle_gamma   90.00
#
_symmetry.space_group_name_H-M   'P 1'
#
loop_
_entity.id
_entity.type
_entity.pdbx_description
1 polymer ?
#
loop_
_entity_poly.entity_id
_entity_poly.type
_entity_poly.pdbx_seq_one_letter_code
_entity_poly.pdbx_strand_id
1 'polypeptide(L)' 'MSAIREIIAREILDSRGNPTIEAEVWTETGFAGRAAVPSGASTGVHE' A
#
# COMPACT_ATOMS: atom_id res chain seq x y z
N MET A 1 -18.84 1.66 -11.62
CA MET A 1 -18.09 2.94 -11.57
C MET A 1 -16.86 2.71 -10.72
N SER A 2 -15.68 3.15 -11.14
CA SER A 2 -14.41 2.86 -10.45
C SER A 2 -13.85 4.06 -9.69
N ALA A 3 -14.69 5.04 -9.37
CA ALA A 3 -14.27 6.23 -8.63
C ALA A 3 -13.79 5.83 -7.23
N ILE A 4 -12.63 6.36 -6.82
CA ILE A 4 -12.06 6.15 -5.49
C ILE A 4 -12.85 7.02 -4.50
N ARG A 5 -13.32 6.39 -3.43
CA ARG A 5 -14.03 7.02 -2.33
C ARG A 5 -13.10 7.34 -1.17
N GLU A 6 -12.25 6.39 -0.80
CA GLU A 6 -11.41 6.47 0.40
C GLU A 6 -10.11 5.68 0.24
N ILE A 7 -9.04 6.19 0.84
CA ILE A 7 -7.74 5.52 0.93
C ILE A 7 -7.27 5.56 2.37
N ILE A 8 -6.97 4.39 2.94
CA ILE A 8 -6.47 4.23 4.31
C ILE A 8 -5.07 3.62 4.22
N ALA A 9 -4.08 4.31 4.78
CA ALA A 9 -2.71 3.81 4.89
C ALA A 9 -2.38 3.44 6.34
N ARG A 10 -1.54 2.42 6.52
CA ARG A 10 -1.03 2.00 7.84
C ARG A 10 0.39 1.45 7.72
N GLU A 11 1.14 1.57 8.81
CA GLU A 11 2.44 0.93 8.95
C GLU A 11 2.25 -0.56 9.28
N ILE A 12 3.00 -1.42 8.60
CA ILE A 12 3.10 -2.86 8.85
C ILE A 12 4.58 -3.27 8.85
N LEU A 13 4.88 -4.51 9.25
CA LEU A 13 6.24 -5.05 9.14
C LEU A 13 6.36 -5.92 7.89
N ASP A 14 7.46 -5.78 7.16
CA ASP A 14 7.82 -6.66 6.05
C ASP A 14 8.37 -8.01 6.53
N SER A 15 8.77 -8.88 5.60
CA SER A 15 9.34 -10.21 5.91
C SER A 15 10.68 -10.17 6.65
N ARG A 16 11.35 -9.01 6.71
CA ARG A 16 12.62 -8.77 7.42
C ARG A 16 12.40 -8.03 8.75
N GLY A 17 11.15 -7.72 9.12
CA GLY A 17 10.81 -6.98 10.32
C GLY A 17 11.01 -5.47 10.20
N ASN A 18 11.21 -4.93 9.00
CA ASN A 18 11.31 -3.49 8.79
C ASN A 18 9.90 -2.88 8.60
N PRO A 19 9.64 -1.69 9.15
CA PRO A 19 8.44 -0.93 8.83
C PRO A 19 8.27 -0.71 7.32
N THR A 20 7.07 -0.97 6.80
CA THR A 20 6.63 -0.64 5.44
C THR A 20 5.16 -0.20 5.44
N ILE A 21 4.65 0.25 4.29
CA ILE A 21 3.29 0.78 4.14
C ILE A 21 2.36 -0.27 3.51
N GLU A 22 1.17 -0.41 4.08
CA GLU A 22 0.01 -1.01 3.45
C GLU A 22 -1.03 0.08 3.13
N ALA A 23 -1.61 0.03 1.94
CA ALA A 23 -2.72 0.87 1.53
C ALA A 23 -3.97 0.03 1.21
N GLU A 24 -5.12 0.49 1.72
CA GLU A 24 -6.44 -0.05 1.42
C GLU A 24 -7.26 1.03 0.71
N VAL A 25 -7.79 0.72 -0.48
CA VAL A 25 -8.53 1.63 -1.34
C VAL A 25 -9.97 1.15 -1.49
N TRP A 26 -10.93 2.03 -1.24
CA TRP A 26 -12.36 1.78 -1.40
C TRP A 26 -12.91 2.57 -2.59
N THR A 27 -13.75 1.93 -3.39
CA THR A 27 -14.51 2.58 -4.48
C THR A 27 -15.91 2.97 -4.03
N GLU A 28 -16.55 3.91 -4.73
CA GLU A 28 -17.92 4.32 -4.43
C GLU A 28 -18.95 3.18 -4.52
N THR A 29 -18.66 2.15 -5.32
CA THR A 29 -19.52 0.96 -5.45
C THR A 29 -19.19 -0.12 -4.42
N GLY A 30 -18.34 0.17 -3.42
CA GLY A 30 -18.04 -0.71 -2.29
C GLY A 30 -16.98 -1.78 -2.55
N PHE A 31 -16.34 -1.82 -3.72
CA PHE A 31 -15.16 -2.69 -3.92
C PHE A 31 -13.97 -2.12 -3.16
N ALA A 32 -13.18 -3.01 -2.57
CA ALA A 32 -11.95 -2.69 -1.85
C ALA A 32 -10.75 -3.48 -2.40
N GLY A 33 -9.58 -2.85 -2.42
CA GLY A 33 -8.31 -3.48 -2.72
C GLY A 33 -7.26 -3.11 -1.67
N ARG A 34 -6.39 -4.05 -1.31
CA ARG A 34 -5.33 -3.86 -0.31
C ARG A 34 -4.00 -4.30 -0.89
N ALA A 35 -2.96 -3.49 -0.72
CA ALA A 35 -1.62 -3.80 -1.19
C ALA A 35 -0.57 -3.28 -0.21
N ALA A 36 0.47 -4.08 0.00
CA ALA A 36 1.66 -3.71 0.76
C ALA A 36 2.82 -3.37 -0.18
N VAL A 37 3.57 -2.31 0.14
CA VAL A 37 4.77 -1.93 -0.61
C VAL A 37 5.94 -2.82 -0.17
N PRO A 38 6.65 -3.49 -1.09
CA PRO A 38 7.86 -4.22 -0.73
C PRO A 38 8.98 -3.24 -0.34
N SER A 39 9.73 -3.53 0.72
CA SER A 39 10.92 -2.75 1.06
C SER A 39 12.13 -3.33 0.31
N GLY A 40 12.59 -2.64 -0.73
CA GLY A 40 13.85 -2.97 -1.41
C GLY A 40 15.05 -2.63 -0.51
N ALA A 41 16.10 -3.44 -0.53
CA ALA A 41 17.38 -3.06 0.09
C ALA A 41 18.17 -2.08 -0.80
N SER A 42 17.92 -2.11 -2.11
CA SER A 42 18.48 -1.19 -3.07
C SER A 42 17.64 0.07 -3.09
N THR A 43 18.27 1.22 -2.92
CA THR A 43 17.68 2.54 -3.16
C THR A 43 18.40 3.14 -4.36
N GLY A 44 18.15 2.58 -5.55
CA GLY A 44 18.86 3.03 -6.74
C GLY A 44 18.63 4.53 -6.94
N VAL A 45 19.67 5.29 -7.31
CA VAL A 45 19.55 6.76 -7.55
C VAL A 45 18.52 7.11 -8.63
N HIS A 46 18.10 6.14 -9.45
CA HIS A 46 17.12 6.29 -10.52
C HIS A 46 15.91 5.36 -10.39
N GLU A 47 15.67 4.79 -9.20
CA GLU A 47 14.47 4.01 -8.90
C GLU A 47 13.23 4.91 -8.76
#